data_AF-A0A954ESG2-F1
#
_entry.id   AF-A0A954ESG2-F1
#
_cell.length_a   1.000
_cell.length_b   1.000
_cell.length_c   1.000
_cell.angle_alpha   90.00
_cell.angle_beta   90.00
_cell.angle_gamma   90.00
#
_symmetry.space_group_name_H-M   'P 1'
#
loop_
_entity.id
_entity.type
_entity.pdbx_description
1 polymer ?
#
loop_
_entity_poly.entity_id
_entity_poly.type
_entity_poly.pdbx_seq_one_letter_code
_entity_poly.pdbx_strand_id
1 'polypeptide(L)'
;EAFVLARDLDVCPLRMTSPLETAMEKVAEETGTPLLDAHALLEQQADQQILGDYWLVDHIHPSFEGHRKIALALAEEMQGMGMLAPNVDLAELTREPFAEHFASLPASYFHEGQRMLEALRGWTQGKADGPPIESRFPNRVRPAVSSP
;
A
#
# COMPACT_ATOMS: atom_id res chain seq x y z
N GLU A 1 16.39 -0.34 -14.64
CA GLU A 1 16.13 0.74 -15.64
C GLU A 1 14.90 0.49 -16.51
N ALA A 2 14.81 -0.59 -17.30
CA ALA A 2 13.66 -0.83 -18.18
C ALA A 2 12.29 -0.84 -17.47
N PHE A 3 12.21 -1.38 -16.24
CA PHE A 3 10.98 -1.38 -15.45
C PHE A 3 10.55 0.02 -14.98
N VAL A 4 11.51 0.92 -14.72
CA VAL A 4 11.24 2.32 -14.33
C VAL A 4 10.65 3.08 -15.51
N LEU A 5 11.24 2.91 -16.70
CA LEU A 5 10.69 3.50 -17.93
C LEU A 5 9.31 2.95 -18.26
N ALA A 6 9.09 1.64 -18.10
CA ALA A 6 7.78 1.04 -18.31
C ALA A 6 6.71 1.63 -17.37
N ARG A 7 7.06 1.87 -16.10
CA ARG A 7 6.21 2.56 -15.11
C ARG A 7 5.93 4.00 -15.49
N ASP A 8 6.98 4.76 -15.82
CA ASP A 8 6.87 6.21 -16.06
C ASP A 8 6.15 6.54 -17.37
N LEU A 9 6.20 5.62 -18.34
CA LEU A 9 5.53 5.75 -19.64
C LEU A 9 4.16 5.04 -19.68
N ASP A 10 3.69 4.52 -18.54
CA ASP A 10 2.33 3.98 -18.45
C ASP A 10 1.30 5.10 -18.71
N VAL A 11 0.32 4.81 -19.56
CA VAL A 11 -0.75 5.75 -19.90
C VAL A 11 -1.66 6.02 -18.70
N CYS A 12 -1.79 5.04 -17.79
CA CYS A 12 -2.59 5.18 -16.57
C CYS A 12 -1.83 4.56 -15.39
N PRO A 13 -0.78 5.23 -14.88
CA PRO A 13 0.10 4.65 -13.88
C PRO A 13 -0.65 4.45 -12.57
N LEU A 14 -0.69 3.21 -12.09
CA LEU A 14 -1.17 2.86 -10.75
C LEU A 14 -0.07 2.94 -9.69
N ARG A 15 1.20 2.93 -10.11
CA ARG A 15 2.37 3.17 -9.26
C ARG A 15 2.81 4.62 -9.34
N MET A 16 3.40 5.12 -8.25
CA MET A 16 4.06 6.42 -8.23
C MET A 16 5.14 6.49 -9.32
N THR A 17 5.11 7.52 -10.16
CA THR A 17 6.08 7.73 -11.24
C THR A 17 7.29 8.53 -10.74
N SER A 18 8.43 8.43 -11.43
CA SER A 18 9.65 9.14 -11.02
C SER A 18 9.44 10.66 -10.89
N PRO A 19 8.71 11.36 -11.78
CA PRO A 19 8.44 12.79 -11.61
C PRO A 19 7.65 13.12 -10.33
N LEU A 20 6.72 12.24 -9.93
CA LEU A 20 5.96 12.42 -8.70
C LEU A 20 6.82 12.11 -7.46
N GLU A 21 7.67 11.08 -7.52
CA GLU A 21 8.64 10.76 -6.46
C GLU A 21 9.56 11.97 -6.20
N THR A 22 10.18 12.52 -7.25
CA THR A 22 11.02 13.73 -7.13
C THR A 22 10.26 14.93 -6.58
N ALA A 23 8.99 15.13 -6.97
CA ALA A 23 8.18 16.22 -6.44
C ALA A 23 7.89 16.04 -4.94
N MET A 24 7.60 14.82 -4.50
CA MET A 24 7.37 14.49 -3.09
C MET A 24 8.64 14.66 -2.26
N GLU A 25 9.78 14.16 -2.73
CA GLU A 25 11.09 14.33 -2.10
C GLU A 25 11.45 15.81 -1.93
N LYS A 26 11.25 16.61 -2.98
CA LYS A 26 11.48 18.05 -2.93
C LYS A 26 10.62 18.73 -1.87
N VAL A 27 9.33 18.40 -1.79
CA VAL A 27 8.44 18.96 -0.76
C VAL A 27 8.92 18.57 0.63
N ALA A 28 9.29 17.30 0.84
CA ALA A 28 9.80 16.81 2.11
C ALA A 28 11.08 17.53 2.54
N GLU A 29 12.01 17.77 1.61
CA GLU A 29 13.22 18.57 1.84
C GLU A 29 12.88 20.02 2.19
N GLU A 30 12.03 20.68 1.40
CA GLU A 30 11.65 22.09 1.59
C GLU A 30 10.92 22.32 2.93
N THR A 31 10.11 21.36 3.39
CA THR A 31 9.39 21.46 4.67
C THR A 31 10.17 20.87 5.84
N GLY A 32 11.35 20.29 5.62
CA GLY A 32 12.10 19.54 6.63
C GLY A 32 11.32 18.36 7.23
N THR A 33 10.38 17.80 6.47
CA THR A 33 9.55 16.67 6.90
C THR A 33 10.29 15.36 6.60
N PRO A 34 10.53 14.48 7.59
CA PRO A 34 11.14 13.19 7.32
C PRO A 34 10.32 12.37 6.33
N LEU A 35 11.01 11.75 5.38
CA LEU A 35 10.41 10.93 4.33
C LEU A 35 10.98 9.52 4.40
N LEU A 36 10.12 8.55 4.71
CA LEU A 36 10.47 7.13 4.67
C LEU A 36 10.27 6.59 3.25
N ASP A 37 11.35 6.09 2.65
CA ASP A 37 11.27 5.36 1.38
C ASP A 37 10.79 3.92 1.62
N ALA A 38 9.46 3.75 1.57
CA ALA A 38 8.82 2.45 1.72
C ALA A 38 9.14 1.49 0.55
N HIS A 39 9.45 2.01 -0.65
CA HIS A 39 9.81 1.17 -1.79
C HIS A 39 11.15 0.51 -1.53
N ALA A 40 12.19 1.30 -1.26
CA ALA A 40 13.53 0.80 -0.97
C ALA A 40 13.54 -0.11 0.27
N LEU A 41 12.78 0.26 1.32
CA LEU A 41 12.64 -0.54 2.53
C LEU A 41 12.19 -1.98 2.25
N LEU A 42 11.20 -2.15 1.37
CA LEU A 42 10.65 -3.47 1.05
C LEU A 42 11.45 -4.18 -0.05
N GLU A 43 11.97 -3.45 -1.04
CA GLU A 43 12.76 -4.00 -2.14
C GLU A 43 14.07 -4.62 -1.67
N GLN A 44 14.74 -4.03 -0.67
CA GLN A 44 15.96 -4.58 -0.07
C GLN A 44 15.80 -6.01 0.46
N GLN A 45 14.56 -6.43 0.74
CA GLN A 45 14.24 -7.76 1.25
C GLN A 45 13.64 -8.68 0.18
N ALA A 46 13.57 -8.24 -1.07
CA ALA A 46 13.08 -9.05 -2.18
C ALA A 46 14.25 -9.79 -2.84
N ASP A 47 14.05 -11.08 -3.13
CA ASP A 47 15.09 -11.99 -3.65
C ASP A 47 15.82 -11.49 -4.90
N GLN A 48 15.11 -10.73 -5.76
CA GLN A 48 15.63 -10.22 -7.03
C GLN A 48 15.84 -8.71 -7.04
N GLN A 49 15.76 -8.04 -5.87
CA GLN A 49 15.75 -6.57 -5.77
C GLN A 49 14.68 -5.96 -6.69
N ILE A 50 13.54 -6.64 -6.80
CA ILE A 50 12.35 -6.18 -7.48
C ILE A 50 11.21 -6.42 -6.49
N LEU A 51 10.56 -5.35 -6.06
CA LEU A 51 9.49 -5.42 -5.08
C LEU A 51 8.26 -6.19 -5.62
N GLY A 52 7.90 -7.30 -4.97
CA GLY A 52 6.79 -8.16 -5.40
C GLY A 52 6.30 -9.17 -4.34
N ASP A 53 5.48 -10.11 -4.81
CA ASP A 53 4.84 -11.32 -4.22
C ASP A 53 4.72 -11.47 -2.70
N TYR A 54 5.82 -11.49 -1.93
CA TYR A 54 5.74 -11.62 -0.48
C TYR A 54 5.32 -10.30 0.20
N TRP A 55 5.81 -9.19 -0.33
CA TRP A 55 5.63 -7.87 0.26
C TRP A 55 4.37 -7.16 -0.21
N LEU A 56 3.79 -7.59 -1.33
CA LEU A 56 2.60 -6.98 -1.94
C LEU A 56 1.53 -8.05 -2.24
N VAL A 57 0.25 -7.75 -1.98
CA VAL A 57 -0.88 -8.65 -2.31
C VAL A 57 -1.31 -8.56 -3.79
N ASP A 58 -0.98 -7.45 -4.42
CA ASP A 58 -1.04 -7.24 -5.86
C ASP A 58 0.18 -6.42 -6.28
N HIS A 59 0.13 -5.77 -7.43
CA HIS A 59 1.26 -5.00 -7.93
C HIS A 59 1.40 -3.61 -7.28
N ILE A 60 0.59 -3.22 -6.28
CA ILE A 60 0.73 -1.90 -5.61
C ILE A 60 0.50 -1.96 -4.09
N HIS A 61 -0.36 -2.84 -3.59
CA HIS A 61 -0.78 -2.84 -2.19
C HIS A 61 0.12 -3.75 -1.33
N PRO A 62 0.67 -3.26 -0.20
CA PRO A 62 1.44 -4.10 0.71
C PRO A 62 0.62 -5.27 1.28
N SER A 63 1.31 -6.38 1.54
CA SER A 63 0.77 -7.50 2.33
C SER A 63 0.67 -7.13 3.80
N PHE A 64 0.10 -8.01 4.63
CA PHE A 64 0.10 -7.78 6.07
C PHE A 64 1.52 -7.61 6.64
N GLU A 65 2.45 -8.45 6.18
CA GLU A 65 3.86 -8.33 6.56
C GLU A 65 4.52 -7.08 5.96
N GLY A 66 4.16 -6.69 4.73
CA GLY A 66 4.57 -5.42 4.15
C GLY A 66 4.10 -4.21 4.98
N HIS A 67 2.82 -4.19 5.37
CA HIS A 67 2.26 -3.17 6.25
C HIS A 67 2.93 -3.15 7.62
N ARG A 68 3.17 -4.32 8.23
CA ARG A 68 3.87 -4.42 9.51
C ARG A 68 5.28 -3.84 9.41
N LYS A 69 6.03 -4.15 8.35
CA LYS A 69 7.38 -3.64 8.13
C LYS A 69 7.40 -2.13 7.96
N ILE A 70 6.49 -1.56 7.16
CA ILE A 70 6.34 -0.12 6.99
C ILE A 70 5.99 0.56 8.33
N ALA A 71 5.05 -0.01 9.09
CA ALA A 71 4.63 0.55 10.38
C ALA A 71 5.77 0.58 11.40
N LEU A 72 6.57 -0.48 11.47
CA LEU A 72 7.74 -0.53 12.35
C LEU A 72 8.78 0.52 11.96
N ALA A 73 9.11 0.65 10.67
CA ALA A 73 10.05 1.66 10.21
C ALA A 73 9.57 3.09 10.50
N LEU A 74 8.29 3.39 10.29
CA LEU A 74 7.70 4.67 10.67
C LEU A 74 7.80 4.93 12.19
N ALA A 75 7.52 3.90 13.00
CA ALA A 75 7.61 4.03 14.45
C ALA A 75 9.06 4.23 14.92
N GLU A 76 10.04 3.59 14.27
CA GLU A 76 11.47 3.82 14.52
C GLU A 76 11.88 5.26 14.19
N GLU A 77 11.44 5.82 13.06
CA GLU A 77 11.63 7.24 12.72
C GLU A 77 11.00 8.16 13.78
N MET A 78 9.76 7.86 14.20
CA MET A 78 9.08 8.60 15.26
C MET A 78 9.79 8.50 16.62
N GLN A 79 10.39 7.35 16.93
CA GLN A 79 11.22 7.19 18.13
C GLN A 79 12.50 8.03 18.04
N GLY A 80 13.16 8.05 16.87
CA GLY A 80 14.32 8.91 16.60
C GLY A 80 14.01 10.40 16.72
N MET A 81 12.78 10.80 16.36
CA MET A 81 12.25 12.16 16.57
C MET A 81 11.84 12.47 18.01
N GLY A 82 11.89 11.49 18.93
CA GLY A 82 11.46 11.65 20.32
C GLY A 82 9.94 11.72 20.51
N MET A 83 9.15 11.27 19.52
CA MET A 83 7.69 11.19 19.62
C MET A 83 7.22 9.94 20.37
N LEU A 84 8.07 8.91 20.44
CA LEU A 84 7.84 7.67 21.17
C LEU A 84 8.88 7.50 22.28
N ALA A 85 8.62 6.58 23.22
CA ALA A 85 9.57 6.25 24.27
C ALA A 85 10.89 5.73 23.69
N PRO A 86 12.06 6.23 24.13
CA PRO A 86 13.35 5.83 23.60
C PRO A 86 13.76 4.43 24.07
N ASN A 87 14.64 3.78 23.31
CA ASN A 87 15.24 2.46 23.63
C ASN A 87 14.23 1.32 23.82
N VAL A 88 13.06 1.43 23.19
CA VAL A 88 12.09 0.34 23.15
C VAL A 88 12.28 -0.42 21.84
N ASP A 89 12.46 -1.73 21.93
CA ASP A 89 12.36 -2.63 20.78
C ASP A 89 10.89 -2.70 20.33
N LEU A 90 10.56 -1.92 19.31
CA LEU A 90 9.20 -1.81 18.78
C LEU A 90 8.75 -3.11 18.11
N ALA A 91 9.67 -3.90 17.54
CA ALA A 91 9.35 -5.16 16.88
C ALA A 91 8.98 -6.25 17.91
N GLU A 92 9.68 -6.30 19.04
CA GLU A 92 9.34 -7.13 20.19
C GLU A 92 8.02 -6.67 20.83
N LEU A 93 7.90 -5.37 21.14
CA LEU A 93 6.73 -4.81 21.81
C LEU A 93 5.42 -5.08 21.06
N THR A 94 5.46 -5.01 19.73
CA THR A 94 4.26 -5.14 18.89
C THR A 94 4.00 -6.55 18.41
N ARG A 95 4.87 -7.53 18.73
CA ARG A 95 4.73 -8.92 18.25
C ARG A 95 3.40 -9.55 18.66
N GLU A 96 3.13 -9.61 19.98
CA GLU A 96 1.90 -10.21 20.50
C GLU A 96 0.66 -9.41 20.11
N PRO A 97 0.61 -8.06 20.26
CA PRO A 97 -0.54 -7.28 19.81
C PRO A 97 -0.87 -7.46 18.32
N PHE A 98 0.15 -7.59 17.46
CA PHE A 98 -0.06 -7.88 16.04
C PHE A 98 -0.67 -9.27 15.84
N ALA A 99 -0.12 -10.30 16.49
CA ALA A 99 -0.62 -11.66 16.40
C ALA A 99 -2.05 -11.80 16.92
N GLU A 100 -2.37 -11.16 18.05
CA GLU A 100 -3.72 -11.09 18.63
C GLU A 100 -4.70 -10.40 17.68
N HIS A 101 -4.32 -9.24 17.13
CA HIS A 101 -5.17 -8.54 16.17
C HIS A 101 -5.40 -9.37 14.91
N PHE A 102 -4.36 -9.96 14.35
CA PHE A 102 -4.45 -10.81 13.17
C PHE A 102 -5.37 -12.02 13.43
N ALA A 103 -5.25 -12.66 14.59
CA ALA A 103 -6.11 -13.78 15.00
C ALA A 103 -7.56 -13.36 15.29
N SER A 104 -7.79 -12.09 15.65
CA SER A 104 -9.13 -11.55 15.88
C SER A 104 -9.93 -11.34 14.59
N LEU A 105 -9.28 -11.33 13.42
CA LEU A 105 -9.95 -11.16 12.14
C LEU A 105 -10.85 -12.37 11.84
N PRO A 106 -12.13 -12.16 11.47
CA PRO A 106 -13.02 -13.26 11.16
C PRO A 106 -12.57 -13.97 9.87
N ALA A 107 -12.86 -15.26 9.74
CA ALA A 107 -12.53 -16.03 8.54
C ALA A 107 -13.11 -15.41 7.24
N SER A 108 -14.26 -14.75 7.33
CA SER A 108 -14.88 -14.03 6.21
C SER A 108 -14.01 -12.89 5.69
N TYR A 109 -13.20 -12.24 6.54
CA TYR A 109 -12.29 -11.18 6.14
C TYR A 109 -11.33 -11.65 5.03
N PHE A 110 -10.71 -12.81 5.23
CA PHE A 110 -9.76 -13.38 4.27
C PHE A 110 -10.48 -13.81 2.98
N HIS A 111 -11.67 -14.40 3.10
CA HIS A 111 -12.46 -14.79 1.94
C HIS A 111 -12.88 -13.58 1.09
N GLU A 112 -13.34 -12.51 1.74
CA GLU A 112 -13.70 -11.26 1.06
C GLU A 112 -12.50 -10.63 0.36
N GLY A 113 -11.34 -10.61 1.03
CA GLY A 113 -10.08 -10.16 0.45
C GLY A 113 -9.70 -10.94 -0.81
N GLN A 114 -9.76 -12.27 -0.76
CA GLN A 114 -9.50 -13.13 -1.92
C GLN A 114 -10.47 -12.85 -3.08
N ARG A 115 -11.76 -12.70 -2.77
CA ARG A 115 -12.80 -12.39 -3.77
C ARG A 115 -12.56 -11.04 -4.45
N MET A 116 -12.14 -10.02 -3.69
CA MET A 116 -11.79 -8.70 -4.23
C MET A 116 -10.56 -8.78 -5.13
N LEU A 117 -9.53 -9.51 -4.71
CA LEU A 117 -8.31 -9.71 -5.50
C LEU A 117 -8.60 -10.44 -6.81
N GLU A 118 -9.44 -11.47 -6.79
CA GLU A 118 -9.89 -12.17 -8.00
C GLU A 118 -10.66 -11.25 -8.95
N ALA A 119 -11.56 -10.42 -8.43
CA ALA A 119 -12.28 -9.44 -9.23
C ALA A 119 -11.34 -8.41 -9.87
N LEU A 120 -10.32 -7.94 -9.13
CA LEU A 120 -9.30 -7.04 -9.65
C LEU A 120 -8.49 -7.71 -10.77
N ARG A 121 -8.06 -8.97 -10.58
CA ARG A 121 -7.36 -9.75 -11.62
C ARG A 121 -8.23 -9.92 -12.86
N GLY A 122 -9.52 -10.20 -12.70
CA GLY A 122 -10.47 -10.25 -13.81
C GLY A 122 -10.56 -8.94 -14.59
N TRP A 123 -10.60 -7.81 -13.88
CA TRP A 123 -10.60 -6.48 -14.48
C TRP A 123 -9.33 -6.20 -15.27
N THR A 124 -8.14 -6.48 -14.71
CA THR A 124 -6.86 -6.27 -15.43
C THR A 124 -6.73 -7.10 -16.72
N GLN A 125 -7.53 -8.17 -16.86
CA GLN A 125 -7.54 -9.04 -18.04
C GLN A 125 -8.68 -8.70 -19.02
N GLY A 126 -9.46 -7.64 -18.76
CA GLY A 126 -10.66 -7.31 -19.55
C GLY A 126 -11.77 -8.35 -19.44
N LYS A 127 -11.76 -9.20 -18.40
CA LYS A 127 -12.72 -10.29 -18.17
C LYS A 127 -13.84 -9.93 -17.19
N ALA A 128 -13.73 -8.78 -16.54
CA ALA A 128 -14.75 -8.27 -15.63
C ALA A 128 -14.76 -6.75 -15.66
N ASP A 129 -15.89 -6.15 -16.02
CA ASP A 129 -16.10 -4.71 -15.83
C ASP A 129 -16.31 -4.36 -14.35
N GLY A 130 -16.54 -5.41 -13.54
CA GLY A 130 -16.95 -5.27 -12.16
C GLY A 130 -18.43 -4.85 -12.04
N PRO A 131 -19.00 -4.97 -10.83
CA PRO A 131 -20.29 -4.34 -10.57
C PRO A 131 -20.24 -2.83 -10.88
N PRO A 132 -21.32 -2.22 -11.39
CA PRO A 132 -21.41 -0.78 -11.63
C PRO A 132 -20.93 0.05 -10.43
N ILE A 133 -20.32 1.22 -10.66
CA ILE A 133 -19.72 2.05 -9.61
C ILE A 133 -20.71 2.42 -8.50
N GLU A 134 -21.99 2.55 -8.86
CA GLU A 134 -23.13 2.81 -7.99
C GLU A 134 -23.38 1.65 -7.02
N SER A 135 -23.13 0.42 -7.46
CA SER A 135 -23.25 -0.77 -6.62
C SER A 135 -22.00 -1.03 -5.77
N ARG A 136 -20.83 -0.54 -6.20
CA ARG A 136 -19.56 -0.64 -5.46
C ARG A 136 -19.41 0.43 -4.38
N PHE A 137 -19.88 1.65 -4.64
CA PHE A 137 -19.80 2.78 -3.72
C PHE A 137 -21.15 3.50 -3.61
N PRO A 138 -22.17 2.85 -3.03
CA PRO A 138 -23.54 3.38 -3.01
C PRO A 138 -23.66 4.75 -2.33
N ASN A 139 -22.70 5.09 -1.47
CA ASN A 139 -22.68 6.36 -0.74
C ASN A 139 -21.81 7.46 -1.38
N ARG A 140 -21.10 7.18 -2.49
CA ARG A 140 -20.19 8.15 -3.14
C ARG A 140 -20.68 8.65 -4.50
N VAL A 141 -21.65 7.99 -5.11
CA VAL A 141 -22.19 8.36 -6.42
C VAL A 141 -23.65 8.79 -6.23
N ARG A 142 -23.95 10.09 -6.34
CA ARG A 142 -25.35 10.52 -6.45
C ARG A 142 -25.83 10.15 -7.86
N PRO A 143 -27.01 9.52 -8.02
CA PRO A 143 -27.57 9.31 -9.34
C PRO A 143 -27.72 10.67 -10.04
N ALA A 144 -27.31 10.74 -11.30
CA ALA A 144 -27.54 11.91 -12.12
C ALA A 144 -29.05 12.20 -12.11
N VAL A 145 -29.42 13.41 -11.64
CA VAL A 145 -30.80 13.87 -11.71
C VAL A 145 -31.14 13.97 -13.19
N SER A 146 -31.98 13.08 -13.69
CA SER A 146 -32.56 13.19 -15.02
C SER A 146 -33.44 14.44 -15.04
N SER A 147 -32.96 15.53 -15.63
CA SER A 147 -33.81 16.67 -15.94
C SER A 147 -34.82 16.30 -17.04
N PRO A 148 -36.07 16.79 -16.95
CA PRO A 148 -37.15 16.47 -17.88
C PRO A 148 -36.92 17.04 -19.29
#